data_AF-A0A3D2G3G6-F1
#
_entry.id   AF-A0A3D2G3G6-F1
#
_cell.length_a   1.000
_cell.length_b   1.000
_cell.length_c   1.000
_cell.angle_alpha   90.00
_cell.angle_beta   90.00
_cell.angle_gamma   90.00
#
_symmetry.space_group_name_H-M   'P 1'
#
loop_
_entity.id
_entity.type
_entity.pdbx_description
1 polymer ?
#
loop_
_entity_poly.entity_id
_entity_poly.type
_entity_poly.pdbx_seq_one_letter_code
_entity_poly.pdbx_strand_id
1 'polypeptide(L)' 'MLLDKVYYTVARLDGDYAYLSREDNPDEEPKCVARALLPAEITENSRLLYEMMEYSLV' A
#
# COMPACT_ATOMS: atom_id res chain seq x y z
N MET A 1 10.48 -16.04 14.13
CA MET A 1 9.40 -15.04 14.16
C MET A 1 9.20 -14.59 12.73
N LEU A 2 8.22 -15.16 12.02
CA LEU A 2 7.85 -14.68 10.70
C LEU A 2 7.18 -13.32 10.91
N LEU A 3 7.85 -12.24 10.53
CA LEU A 3 7.16 -10.98 10.37
C LEU A 3 6.18 -11.16 9.22
N ASP A 4 4.91 -10.92 9.50
CA ASP A 4 3.81 -11.04 8.55
C ASP A 4 3.98 -9.91 7.52
N LYS A 5 4.67 -10.22 6.42
CA LYS A 5 4.84 -9.34 5.27
C LYS A 5 3.51 -9.26 4.54
N VAL A 6 2.87 -8.10 4.57
CA VAL A 6 1.61 -7.89 3.85
C VAL A 6 1.90 -7.12 2.58
N TYR A 7 1.44 -7.62 1.45
CA TYR A 7 1.56 -6.91 0.19
C TYR A 7 0.28 -6.14 -0.13
N TYR A 8 0.49 -4.89 -0.51
CA TYR A 8 -0.54 -3.97 -0.94
C TYR A 8 -0.24 -3.52 -2.37
N THR A 9 -1.28 -3.29 -3.15
CA THR A 9 -1.19 -2.65 -4.46
C THR A 9 -1.92 -1.33 -4.40
N VAL A 10 -1.31 -0.28 -4.91
CA VAL A 10 -1.94 1.04 -5.04
C VAL A 10 -3.03 0.93 -6.11
N ALA A 11 -4.28 0.77 -5.69
CA ALA A 11 -5.42 0.69 -6.59
C ALA A 11 -5.69 2.02 -7.29
N ARG A 12 -5.53 3.13 -6.55
CA ARG A 12 -5.76 4.49 -7.07
C ARG A 12 -5.02 5.54 -6.25
N LEU A 13 -4.60 6.62 -6.89
CA LEU A 13 -4.10 7.83 -6.23
C LEU A 13 -5.10 8.97 -6.41
N ASP A 14 -5.45 9.65 -5.33
CA ASP A 14 -6.40 10.77 -5.34
C ASP A 14 -5.81 11.94 -4.55
N GLY A 15 -5.15 12.85 -5.27
CA GLY A 15 -4.50 14.02 -4.67
C GLY A 15 -3.41 13.63 -3.67
N ASP A 16 -3.63 13.93 -2.38
CA ASP A 16 -2.75 13.60 -1.25
C ASP A 16 -3.01 12.21 -0.64
N TYR A 17 -3.97 11.46 -1.19
CA TYR A 17 -4.37 10.15 -0.68
C TYR A 17 -4.07 9.03 -1.69
N ALA A 18 -3.82 7.84 -1.17
CA ALA A 18 -3.56 6.61 -1.91
C ALA A 18 -4.48 5.51 -1.39
N TYR A 19 -5.13 4.81 -2.30
CA TYR A 19 -5.98 3.66 -2.01
C TYR A 19 -5.16 2.38 -2.19
N LEU A 20 -4.95 1.66 -1.11
CA LEU A 20 -4.16 0.43 -1.05
C LEU A 20 -5.08 -0.79 -0.97
N SER A 21 -5.12 -1.59 -2.03
CA SER A 21 -5.78 -2.91 -2.00
C SER A 21 -4.81 -3.96 -1.46
N ARG A 22 -5.27 -4.81 -0.54
CA ARG A 22 -4.48 -5.95 -0.09
C ARG A 22 -4.45 -7.00 -1.19
N GLU A 23 -3.28 -7.58 -1.44
CA GLU A 23 -3.18 -8.68 -2.42
C GLU A 23 -3.74 -9.98 -1.88
N ASP A 24 -3.65 -10.22 -0.58
CA ASP A 24 -4.27 -11.39 0.06
C ASP A 24 -5.81 -11.34 0.01
N ASN A 25 -6.39 -10.14 -0.04
CA ASN A 25 -7.83 -9.90 0.02
C ASN A 25 -8.23 -8.74 -0.91
N PRO A 26 -8.26 -8.95 -2.24
CA PRO A 26 -8.57 -7.91 -3.21
C PRO A 26 -10.04 -7.48 -3.20
N ASP A 27 -10.94 -8.32 -2.67
CA ASP A 27 -12.37 -8.02 -2.49
C ASP A 27 -12.67 -7.10 -1.29
N GLU A 28 -11.69 -6.87 -0.39
CA GLU A 28 -11.86 -5.89 0.69
C GLU A 28 -11.79 -4.45 0.17
N GLU A 29 -12.44 -3.52 0.89
CA GLU A 29 -12.35 -2.11 0.56
C GLU A 29 -10.88 -1.61 0.62
N PRO A 30 -10.42 -0.87 -0.40
CA PRO A 30 -9.05 -0.40 -0.44
C PRO A 30 -8.80 0.59 0.70
N LYS A 31 -7.69 0.40 1.40
CA LYS A 31 -7.31 1.24 2.53
C LYS A 31 -6.84 2.60 2.04
N CYS A 32 -7.52 3.66 2.46
CA CYS A 32 -7.10 5.02 2.20
C CYS A 32 -5.95 5.42 3.14
N VAL A 33 -4.79 5.74 2.57
CA VAL A 33 -3.56 6.14 3.28
C VAL A 33 -3.04 7.44 2.68
N ALA A 34 -2.60 8.38 3.52
CA ALA A 34 -2.01 9.62 3.03
C ALA A 34 -0.67 9.33 2.32
N ARG A 35 -0.44 9.95 1.16
CA ARG A 35 0.81 9.85 0.39
C ARG A 35 2.03 10.29 1.18
N ALA A 36 1.86 11.18 2.16
CA ALA A 36 2.92 11.60 3.07
C ALA A 36 3.49 10.46 3.94
N LEU A 37 2.72 9.38 4.15
CA LEU A 37 3.16 8.19 4.89
C LEU A 37 3.77 7.12 3.98
N LEU A 38 3.68 7.31 2.66
CA LEU A 38 4.13 6.36 1.66
C LEU A 38 5.39 6.89 0.96
N PRO A 39 6.17 6.04 0.28
CA PRO A 39 7.28 6.47 -0.55
C PRO A 39 6.81 7.47 -1.62
N ALA A 40 7.57 8.53 -1.87
CA ALA A 40 7.20 9.54 -2.87
C ALA A 40 7.18 8.99 -4.31
N GLU A 41 7.78 7.82 -4.54
CA GLU A 41 7.90 7.13 -5.83
C GLU A 41 6.66 6.27 -6.17
N ILE A 42 5.65 6.20 -5.30
CA ILE A 42 4.43 5.41 -5.58
C ILE A 42 3.65 5.97 -6.78
N THR A 43 3.12 5.07 -7.58
CA THR A 43 2.21 5.33 -8.70
C THR A 43 1.00 4.40 -8.64
N GLU A 44 -0.03 4.66 -9.43
CA GLU A 44 -1.16 3.73 -9.57
C GLU A 44 -0.64 2.37 -10.09
N ASN A 45 -1.14 1.27 -9.51
CA ASN A 45 -0.64 -0.10 -9.69
C ASN A 45 0.75 -0.38 -9.09
N SER A 46 1.34 0.56 -8.34
CA SER A 46 2.57 0.27 -7.60
C SER A 46 2.34 -0.76 -6.50
N ARG A 47 3.34 -1.62 -6.28
CA ARG A 47 3.32 -2.62 -5.23
C ARG A 47 4.07 -2.12 -4.01
N LEU A 48 3.47 -2.33 -2.84
CA LEU A 48 3.95 -1.88 -1.55
C LEU A 48 4.04 -3.08 -0.62
N LEU A 49 5.21 -3.27 -0.02
CA LEU A 49 5.41 -4.20 1.07
C LEU A 49 5.20 -3.46 2.39
N TYR A 50 4.28 -3.95 3.21
CA TYR A 50 4.11 -3.54 4.59
C TYR A 50 4.82 -4.52 5.51
N GLU A 51 5.86 -4.05 6.20
CA GLU A 51 6.63 -4.82 7.18
C GLU A 51 7.08 -3.89 8.32
N MET A 52 7.11 -4.37 9.56
CA MET A 52 7.54 -3.58 10.73
C MET A 52 6.82 -2.23 10.93
N MET A 53 5.56 -2.11 10.51
CA MET A 53 4.80 -0.85 10.50
C MET A 53 5.29 0.20 9.48
N GLU A 54 6.14 -0.20 8.53
CA GLU A 54 6.65 0.64 7.45
C GLU A 54 6.18 0.14 6.08
N TYR A 55 5.99 1.07 5.13
CA TYR A 55 5.65 0.76 3.74
C TYR A 55 6.88 0.96 2.86
N SER A 56 7.29 -0.09 2.16
CA SER A 56 8.40 -0.07 1.19
C SER A 56 7.88 -0.36 -0.21
N LEU A 57 8.35 0.39 -1.20
CA LEU A 57 8.08 0.09 -2.62
C LEU A 57 8.85 -1.18 -3.02
N VAL A 58 8.20 -2.10 -3.74
CA VAL A 58 8.78 -3.37 -4.23
C VAL A 58 8.62 -3.56 -5.72
#